data_AF-A0A1C8ZVB9-F1
#
_entry.id   AF-A0A1C8ZVB9-F1
#
_cell.length_a   1.000
_cell.length_b   1.000
_cell.length_c   1.000
_cell.angle_alpha   90.00
_cell.angle_beta   90.00
_cell.angle_gamma   90.00
#
_symmetry.space_group_name_H-M   'P 1'
#
loop_
_entity.id
_entity.type
_entity.pdbx_description
1 polymer ?
#
loop_
_entity_poly.entity_id
_entity_poly.type
_entity_poly.pdbx_seq_one_letter_code
_entity_poly.pdbx_strand_id
1 'polypeptide(L)' 'MVDEIEIMSLGYYASQKKTLILGRYVLKFHRRKNSKKNMYFYIVNLYHDDKLVRSGIFTEYRNAVIFAGSIIYKLL' A
#
# COMPACT_ATOMS: atom_id res chain seq x y z
N MET A 1 -19.65 -10.97 0.60
CA MET A 1 -18.72 -10.36 1.57
C MET A 1 -17.38 -10.27 0.89
N VAL A 2 -16.78 -9.07 0.86
CA VAL A 2 -15.35 -8.97 0.55
C VAL A 2 -14.61 -9.57 1.73
N ASP A 3 -13.72 -10.54 1.51
CA ASP A 3 -12.98 -11.17 2.59
C ASP A 3 -11.94 -10.17 3.14
N GLU A 4 -12.23 -9.61 4.32
CA GLU A 4 -11.34 -8.64 4.98
C GLU A 4 -9.96 -9.25 5.25
N ILE A 5 -9.89 -10.57 5.48
CA ILE A 5 -8.64 -11.30 5.71
C ILE A 5 -7.81 -11.34 4.42
N GLU A 6 -8.46 -11.53 3.27
CA GLU A 6 -7.79 -11.52 1.97
C GLU A 6 -7.19 -10.14 1.65
N ILE A 7 -7.97 -9.07 1.83
CA ILE A 7 -7.49 -7.69 1.66
C ILE A 7 -6.29 -7.43 2.57
N MET A 8 -6.38 -7.80 3.85
CA MET A 8 -5.28 -7.60 4.78
C MET A 8 -4.05 -8.41 4.40
N SER A 9 -4.22 -9.65 3.93
CA SER A 9 -3.14 -10.52 3.44
C SER A 9 -2.41 -9.90 2.25
N LEU A 10 -3.15 -9.40 1.25
CA LEU A 10 -2.59 -8.73 0.08
C LEU A 10 -1.83 -7.46 0.46
N GLY A 11 -2.41 -6.65 1.34
CA GLY A 11 -1.78 -5.43 1.83
C GLY A 11 -0.52 -5.68 2.64
N TYR A 12 -0.53 -6.72 3.47
CA TYR A 12 0.65 -7.17 4.22
C TYR A 12 1.76 -7.61 3.27
N TYR A 13 1.42 -8.42 2.26
CA TYR A 13 2.37 -8.86 1.25
C TYR A 13 3.03 -7.67 0.54
N ALA A 14 2.24 -6.68 0.12
CA ALA A 14 2.74 -5.46 -0.50
C ALA A 14 3.67 -4.67 0.43
N SER A 15 3.34 -4.61 1.72
CA SER A 15 4.15 -3.93 2.71
C SER A 15 5.50 -4.62 2.91
N GLN A 16 5.59 -5.94 2.77
CA GLN A 16 6.86 -6.68 2.83
C GLN A 16 7.68 -6.48 1.57
N LYS A 17 7.06 -6.59 0.39
CA LYS A 17 7.76 -6.48 -0.91
C LYS A 17 8.19 -5.05 -1.26
N LYS A 18 7.54 -4.03 -0.70
CA LYS A 18 7.76 -2.58 -0.94
C LYS A 18 7.46 -2.11 -2.36
N THR A 19 7.68 -2.92 -3.38
CA THR A 19 7.28 -2.64 -4.76
C THR A 19 6.64 -3.90 -5.33
N LEU A 20 5.45 -3.77 -5.90
CA LEU A 20 4.69 -4.84 -6.53
C LEU A 20 4.31 -4.42 -7.94
N ILE A 21 4.57 -5.29 -8.92
CA ILE A 21 4.23 -5.06 -10.32
C ILE A 21 3.02 -5.95 -10.64
N LEU A 22 1.94 -5.34 -11.13
CA LEU A 22 0.67 -5.97 -11.47
C LEU A 22 0.29 -5.55 -12.89
N GLY A 23 0.82 -6.27 -13.89
CA GLY A 23 0.71 -5.85 -15.30
C GLY A 23 1.37 -4.48 -15.52
N ARG A 24 0.59 -3.50 -16.00
CA ARG A 24 1.04 -2.10 -16.21
C ARG A 24 0.98 -1.24 -14.95
N TYR A 25 0.46 -1.79 -13.85
CA TYR A 25 0.40 -1.10 -12.57
C TYR A 25 1.63 -1.40 -11.71
N VAL A 26 2.12 -0.38 -11.01
CA VAL A 26 3.20 -0.52 -10.02
C VAL A 26 2.73 0.05 -8.70
N LEU A 27 2.63 -0.78 -7.67
CA LEU A 27 2.30 -0.36 -6.32
C LEU A 27 3.58 -0.27 -5.48
N LYS A 28 3.84 0.89 -4.89
CA LYS A 28 4.96 1.13 -3.98
C LYS A 28 4.46 1.40 -2.57
N PHE A 29 5.01 0.68 -1.60
CA PHE A 29 4.72 0.78 -0.18
C PHE A 29 5.99 1.20 0.57
N HIS A 30 5.97 2.41 1.14
CA HIS A 30 7.10 2.97 1.87
C HIS A 30 6.76 3.15 3.35
N ARG A 31 7.75 2.92 4.22
CA ARG A 31 7.72 3.32 5.63
C ARG A 31 8.78 4.39 5.85
N ARG A 32 8.40 5.53 6.43
CA ARG A 32 9.29 6.62 6.80
C ARG A 32 9.19 6.86 8.30
N LYS A 33 10.33 7.06 8.96
CA LYS A 33 10.38 7.47 10.37
C LYS A 33 10.48 9.00 10.43
N ASN A 34 9.63 9.64 11.21
CA ASN A 34 9.82 11.02 11.61
C ASN A 34 10.51 11.04 12.96
N SER A 35 11.83 11.23 12.94
CA SER A 35 12.68 11.20 14.13
C SER A 35 12.31 12.27 15.16
N LYS A 36 11.79 13.44 14.73
CA LYS A 36 11.42 14.53 15.64
C LYS A 36 10.19 14.20 16.48
N LYS A 37 9.25 13.42 15.93
CA LYS A 37 7.99 13.07 16.59
C LYS A 37 7.91 11.58 17.00
N ASN A 38 9.01 10.84 16.89
CA ASN A 38 9.12 9.40 17.13
C ASN A 38 7.98 8.57 16.51
N MET A 39 7.52 8.95 15.32
CA MET A 39 6.36 8.33 14.65
C MET A 39 6.74 7.76 13.29
N TYR A 40 5.98 6.78 12.83
CA TYR A 40 6.10 6.25 11.48
C TYR A 40 4.99 6.78 10.58
N PHE A 41 5.34 7.00 9.31
CA PHE A 41 4.43 7.26 8.22
C PHE A 41 4.54 6.15 7.20
N TYR A 42 3.40 5.77 6.64
CA TYR A 42 3.28 4.77 5.60
C TYR A 42 2.73 5.44 4.37
N ILE A 43 3.42 5.30 3.24
CA ILE A 43 3.05 5.93 1.97
C ILE A 43 2.81 4.82 0.98
N VAL A 44 1.62 4.78 0.39
CA VAL A 44 1.24 3.80 -0.63
C VAL A 44 0.93 4.56 -1.91
N ASN A 45 1.66 4.25 -2.99
CA ASN A 45 1.51 4.89 -4.29
C ASN A 45 1.21 3.83 -5.34
N LEU A 46 0.21 4.05 -6.18
CA LEU A 46 -0.08 3.25 -7.36
C LEU A 46 0.24 4.06 -8.60
N TYR A 47 1.04 3.49 -9.48
CA TYR A 47 1.38 4.03 -10.79
C TYR A 47 0.74 3.18 -11.87
N HIS A 48 0.33 3.79 -12.97
CA HIS A 48 -0.05 3.13 -14.22
C HIS A 48 0.73 3.79 -15.35
N ASP A 49 1.55 3.04 -16.09
CA ASP A 49 2.46 3.59 -17.10
C ASP A 49 3.27 4.78 -16.57
N ASP A 50 3.92 4.57 -15.42
CA ASP A 50 4.74 5.55 -14.70
C ASP A 50 4.02 6.81 -14.20
N LYS A 51 2.71 6.94 -14.42
CA LYS A 51 1.89 8.04 -13.89
C LYS A 51 1.28 7.65 -12.56
N LEU A 52 1.45 8.50 -11.53
CA LEU A 52 0.81 8.32 -10.23
C LEU A 52 -0.72 8.46 -10.39
N VAL A 53 -1.46 7.38 -10.19
CA VAL A 53 -2.93 7.35 -10.33
C VAL A 53 -3.64 7.31 -8.98
N ARG A 54 -2.97 6.83 -7.93
CA ARG A 54 -3.54 6.81 -6.57
C ARG A 54 -2.44 6.90 -5.52
N SER A 55 -2.69 7.63 -4.45
CA SER A 55 -1.76 7.76 -3.32
C SER A 55 -2.51 7.83 -1.99
N GLY A 56 -1.86 7.37 -0.92
CA GLY A 56 -2.33 7.48 0.44
C GLY A 56 -1.16 7.58 1.43
N ILE A 57 -1.31 8.43 2.45
CA ILE A 57 -0.35 8.60 3.54
C ILE A 57 -1.07 8.28 4.86
N PHE A 58 -0.47 7.42 5.68
CA PHE A 58 -1.09 6.92 6.90
C PHE A 58 -0.09 6.95 8.05
N THR A 59 -0.56 7.23 9.26
CA THR A 59 0.20 7.07 10.51
C THR A 59 0.02 5.68 11.11
N GLU A 60 -1.13 5.05 10.85
CA GLU A 60 -1.44 3.69 11.30
C GLU A 60 -1.10 2.65 10.23
N TYR A 61 -0.35 1.63 10.63
CA TYR A 61 0.06 0.54 9.74
C TYR A 61 -1.14 -0.23 9.17
N ARG A 62 -2.14 -0.53 10.02
CA ARG A 62 -3.35 -1.27 9.61
C ARG A 62 -4.05 -0.57 8.44
N ASN A 63 -4.22 0.76 8.51
CA ASN A 63 -4.91 1.52 7.48
C ASN A 63 -4.13 1.53 6.17
N ALA A 64 -2.80 1.63 6.23
CA ALA A 64 -1.96 1.52 5.04
C ALA A 64 -2.03 0.14 4.38
N VAL A 65 -2.05 -0.93 5.20
CA VAL A 65 -2.21 -2.31 4.73
C VAL A 65 -3.57 -2.51 4.05
N ILE A 66 -4.66 -2.11 4.71
CA ILE A 66 -6.01 -2.22 4.15
C ILE A 66 -6.10 -1.44 2.84
N PHE A 67 -5.55 -0.22 2.79
CA PHE A 67 -5.53 0.58 1.58
C PHE A 67 -4.78 -0.10 0.43
N ALA A 68 -3.56 -0.58 0.67
CA ALA A 68 -2.77 -1.31 -0.33
C ALA A 68 -3.47 -2.58 -0.80
N GLY A 69 -4.00 -3.37 0.14
CA GLY A 69 -4.73 -4.60 -0.15
C GLY A 69 -5.97 -4.36 -1.00
N SER A 70 -6.74 -3.31 -0.69
CA SER A 70 -7.93 -2.94 -1.46
C SER A 70 -7.61 -2.50 -2.88
N ILE A 71 -6.41 -1.96 -3.12
CA ILE A 71 -5.94 -1.64 -4.48
C ILE A 71 -5.65 -2.92 -5.22
N ILE A 72 -4.87 -3.82 -4.61
CA ILE A 72 -4.47 -5.08 -5.25
C ILE A 72 -5.69 -5.93 -5.56
N TYR A 73 -6.60 -6.09 -4.62
CA TYR A 73 -7.84 -6.85 -4.79
C TYR A 73 -8.70 -6.36 -5.95
N LYS A 74 -8.71 -5.05 -6.24
CA LYS A 74 -9.45 -4.47 -7.38
C LYS A 74 -8.75 -4.64 -8.73
N LEU A 75 -7.48 -5.04 -8.72
CA LEU A 75 -6.66 -5.22 -9.92
C LEU A 75 -6.47 -6.71 -10.28
N LEU A 76 -6.94 -7.62 -9.42
CA LEU A 76 -7.08 -9.05 -9.69
C LEU A 76 -8.40 -9.31 -10.42
#